data_AF-A0A7K8EL61-F1
#
_entry.id   AF-A0A7K8EL61-F1
#
_cell.length_a   1.000
_cell.length_b   1.000
_cell.length_c   1.000
_cell.angle_alpha   90.00
_cell.angle_beta   90.00
_cell.angle_gamma   90.00
#
_symmetry.space_group_name_H-M   'P 1'
#
loop_
_entity.id
_entity.type
_entity.pdbx_description
1 polymer ?
#
loop_
_entity_poly.entity_id
_entity_poly.type
_entity_poly.pdbx_seq_one_letter_code
_entity_poly.pdbx_strand_id
1 'polypeptide(L)'
;RPRSSPPAVTEFSKKTGDYPSLSAADLQVLALTCQLQAEIDGPGCLRWEPQDKVRLSSTPRHPEAPVHLAGFHLPKHKPAAKGPHQPGPGDPAPAESDEFGSFLYWRPPLPSIEEELRELLAISDSPEPLEEHRSSADGASAGEEEEDEESDDEGWITPSNLKQAQQDTGHCDTAPVGIQVGCVTTDFAMQNVLLQMGLHVLAVNGMLIRRARSYILRCHGCFRTTSDMTKVFCPHCGNKTLKKVAVSVSDDGSLHMHFSRNPKVLNPRGLRYPLPAPQGGKHANNPHLVEDQRFPQQRLSRKARQKTNVFDPDYLAGASPFAENDVHSRAAHLHLRDAALGAGRRRLNPNAVTKKFVRRR
;
A
#
# COMPACT_ATOMS: atom_id res chain seq x y z
N ARG A 1 -4.57 16.48 -39.53
CA ARG A 1 -4.01 17.03 -38.26
C ARG A 1 -3.46 15.87 -37.46
N PRO A 2 -2.27 15.98 -36.83
CA PRO A 2 -1.67 14.83 -36.17
C PRO A 2 -2.59 14.41 -35.02
N ARG A 3 -2.82 13.09 -34.89
CA ARG A 3 -3.67 12.50 -33.84
C ARG A 3 -3.08 12.68 -32.42
N SER A 4 -1.90 13.29 -32.28
CA SER A 4 -1.19 13.56 -31.02
C SER A 4 -1.73 14.74 -30.20
N SER A 5 -2.85 15.34 -30.60
CA SER A 5 -3.40 16.51 -29.91
C SER A 5 -4.03 16.18 -28.53
N PRO A 6 -4.03 17.10 -27.56
CA PRO A 6 -4.68 16.94 -26.25
C PRO A 6 -6.11 16.35 -26.25
N PRO A 7 -7.00 16.65 -27.23
CA PRO A 7 -8.33 16.03 -27.26
C PRO A 7 -8.28 14.51 -27.50
N ALA A 8 -7.31 13.99 -28.26
CA ALA A 8 -7.21 12.55 -28.50
C ALA A 8 -6.81 11.79 -27.22
N VAL A 9 -5.86 12.35 -26.46
CA VAL A 9 -5.49 11.82 -25.13
C VAL A 9 -6.68 11.91 -24.17
N THR A 10 -7.42 13.02 -24.21
CA THR A 10 -8.63 13.20 -23.38
C THR A 10 -9.69 12.15 -23.68
N GLU A 11 -9.96 11.87 -24.95
CA GLU A 11 -10.88 10.82 -25.37
C GLU A 11 -10.40 9.44 -24.94
N PHE A 12 -9.10 9.16 -25.10
CA PHE A 12 -8.50 7.91 -24.64
C PHE A 12 -8.67 7.72 -23.13
N SER A 13 -8.29 8.70 -22.30
CA SER A 13 -8.42 8.63 -20.84
C SER A 13 -9.88 8.50 -20.37
N LYS A 14 -10.85 9.00 -21.15
CA LYS A 14 -12.28 8.79 -20.87
C LYS A 14 -12.69 7.34 -21.15
N LYS A 15 -12.15 6.73 -22.19
CA LYS A 15 -12.38 5.31 -22.52
C LYS A 15 -11.75 4.38 -21.46
N THR A 16 -10.55 4.70 -20.96
CA THR A 16 -9.91 3.91 -19.88
C THR A 16 -10.60 4.11 -18.52
N GLY A 17 -11.26 5.25 -18.33
CA GLY A 17 -11.95 5.61 -17.09
C GLY A 17 -11.06 6.35 -16.08
N ASP A 18 -9.84 6.72 -16.46
CA ASP A 18 -8.88 7.45 -15.60
C ASP A 18 -9.02 8.98 -15.73
N TYR A 19 -9.77 9.49 -16.71
CA TYR A 19 -9.98 10.93 -16.88
C TYR A 19 -10.41 11.70 -15.61
N PRO A 20 -11.33 11.19 -14.75
CA PRO A 20 -11.75 11.93 -13.55
C PRO A 20 -10.64 12.15 -12.51
N SER A 21 -9.57 11.34 -12.55
CA SER A 21 -8.40 11.50 -11.66
C SER A 21 -7.28 12.33 -12.27
N LEU A 22 -7.35 12.67 -13.56
CA LEU A 22 -6.32 13.42 -14.26
C LEU A 22 -6.62 14.93 -14.23
N SER A 23 -5.60 15.72 -13.94
CA SER A 23 -5.65 17.18 -14.02
C SER A 23 -5.36 17.69 -15.45
N ALA A 24 -5.58 18.99 -15.67
CA ALA A 24 -5.26 19.62 -16.95
C ALA A 24 -3.75 19.55 -17.27
N ALA A 25 -2.89 19.65 -16.25
CA ALA A 25 -1.44 19.52 -16.43
C ALA A 25 -1.07 18.08 -16.82
N ASP A 26 -1.70 17.08 -16.20
CA ASP A 26 -1.42 15.67 -16.50
C ASP A 26 -1.77 15.34 -17.96
N LEU A 27 -2.90 15.83 -18.45
CA LEU A 27 -3.31 15.68 -19.85
C LEU A 27 -2.33 16.35 -20.83
N GLN A 28 -1.72 17.47 -20.44
CA GLN A 28 -0.69 18.14 -21.25
C GLN A 28 0.61 17.33 -21.29
N VAL A 29 1.05 16.78 -20.15
CA VAL A 29 2.23 15.91 -20.09
C VAL A 29 2.02 14.65 -20.92
N LEU A 30 0.85 14.01 -20.80
CA LEU A 30 0.49 12.84 -21.64
C LEU A 30 0.47 13.18 -23.13
N ALA A 31 -0.04 14.36 -23.51
CA ALA A 31 -0.03 14.80 -24.91
C ALA A 31 1.39 15.08 -25.41
N LEU A 32 2.24 15.70 -24.59
CA LEU A 32 3.64 15.97 -24.92
C LEU A 32 4.42 14.68 -25.13
N THR A 33 4.24 13.68 -24.27
CA THR A 33 4.91 12.37 -24.43
C THR A 33 4.47 11.65 -25.69
N CYS A 34 3.17 11.70 -26.02
CA CYS A 34 2.66 11.18 -27.30
C CYS A 34 3.27 11.91 -28.51
N GLN A 35 3.42 13.23 -28.42
CA GLN A 35 4.01 14.02 -29.49
C GLN A 35 5.47 13.63 -29.73
N LEU A 36 6.29 13.58 -28.67
CA LEU A 36 7.71 13.21 -28.76
C LEU A 36 7.89 11.78 -29.29
N GLN A 37 7.06 10.83 -28.83
CA GLN A 37 7.08 9.46 -29.34
C GLN A 37 6.78 9.41 -30.84
N ALA A 38 5.78 10.18 -31.30
CA ALA A 38 5.40 10.21 -32.70
C ALA A 38 6.44 10.90 -33.59
N GLU A 39 7.23 11.83 -33.05
CA GLU A 39 8.34 12.49 -33.75
C GLU A 39 9.54 11.55 -33.93
N ILE A 40 9.82 10.67 -32.96
CA ILE A 40 10.98 9.77 -32.96
C ILE A 40 10.69 8.44 -33.65
N ASP A 41 9.66 7.71 -33.21
CA ASP A 41 9.36 6.35 -33.68
C ASP A 41 8.22 6.32 -34.72
N GLY A 42 7.65 7.48 -35.03
CA GLY A 42 6.50 7.63 -35.93
C GLY A 42 5.14 7.34 -35.27
N PRO A 43 4.03 7.73 -35.92
CA PRO A 43 2.69 7.65 -35.33
C PRO A 43 2.12 6.23 -35.19
N GLY A 44 2.75 5.21 -35.77
CA GLY A 44 2.28 3.83 -35.78
C GLY A 44 2.53 3.05 -34.48
N CYS A 45 3.44 3.54 -33.63
CA CYS A 45 3.76 2.92 -32.34
C CYS A 45 2.65 3.14 -31.29
N LEU A 46 1.87 4.22 -31.43
CA LEU A 46 0.88 4.63 -30.44
C LEU A 46 -0.47 3.92 -30.61
N ARG A 47 -1.01 3.46 -29.48
CA ARG A 47 -2.36 2.90 -29.40
C ARG A 47 -3.36 4.01 -29.08
N TRP A 48 -4.23 4.35 -30.03
CA TRP A 48 -5.26 5.38 -29.86
C TRP A 48 -6.62 4.84 -29.41
N GLU A 49 -6.71 3.52 -29.23
CA GLU A 49 -7.87 2.85 -28.65
C GLU A 49 -7.37 1.85 -27.60
N PRO A 50 -7.96 1.84 -26.40
CA PRO A 50 -7.58 0.88 -25.37
C PRO A 50 -7.95 -0.53 -25.84
N GLN A 51 -7.11 -1.52 -25.48
CA GLN A 51 -7.41 -2.92 -25.76
C GLN A 51 -8.60 -3.36 -24.89
N ASP A 52 -9.67 -3.89 -25.49
CA ASP A 52 -10.84 -4.44 -24.78
C ASP A 52 -10.54 -5.72 -23.98
N LYS A 53 -9.27 -6.12 -23.88
CA LYS A 53 -8.82 -7.33 -23.19
C LYS A 53 -8.77 -7.12 -21.68
N VAL A 54 -9.94 -7.02 -21.07
CA VAL A 54 -10.08 -7.05 -19.61
C VAL A 54 -10.07 -8.51 -19.14
N ARG A 55 -8.99 -8.94 -18.48
CA ARG A 55 -8.94 -10.26 -17.84
C ARG A 55 -9.41 -10.16 -16.40
N LEU A 56 -10.25 -11.10 -16.00
CA LEU A 56 -10.78 -11.17 -14.64
C LEU A 56 -10.18 -12.36 -13.92
N SER A 57 -9.62 -12.11 -12.75
CA SER A 57 -9.20 -13.17 -11.82
C SER A 57 -9.98 -13.04 -10.51
N SER A 58 -10.02 -14.13 -9.76
CA SER A 58 -10.65 -14.14 -8.45
C SER A 58 -9.70 -14.71 -7.42
N THR A 59 -9.63 -14.08 -6.25
CA THR A 59 -8.80 -14.51 -5.14
C THR A 59 -9.66 -14.72 -3.88
N PRO A 60 -9.34 -15.71 -3.03
CA PRO A 60 -10.00 -15.85 -1.73
C PRO A 60 -9.52 -14.79 -0.71
N ARG A 61 -8.42 -14.08 -1.02
CA ARG A 61 -7.80 -13.10 -0.14
C ARG A 61 -8.69 -11.87 0.04
N HIS A 62 -8.58 -11.25 1.21
CA HIS A 62 -9.25 -9.98 1.50
C HIS A 62 -8.52 -8.80 0.81
N PRO A 63 -9.23 -7.78 0.28
CA PRO A 63 -8.59 -6.63 -0.37
C PRO A 63 -7.66 -5.79 0.52
N GLU A 64 -7.84 -5.87 1.84
CA GLU A 64 -7.01 -5.20 2.85
C GLU A 64 -5.80 -6.05 3.30
N ALA A 65 -5.59 -7.23 2.72
CA ALA A 65 -4.40 -8.02 3.03
C ALA A 65 -3.14 -7.25 2.61
N PRO A 66 -2.09 -7.17 3.46
CA PRO A 66 -0.88 -6.39 3.20
C PRO A 66 0.03 -7.11 2.20
N VAL A 67 -0.45 -7.31 0.97
CA VAL A 67 0.33 -7.87 -0.12
C VAL A 67 1.08 -6.72 -0.79
N HIS A 68 2.39 -6.88 -0.99
CA HIS A 68 3.30 -5.84 -1.52
C HIS A 68 3.51 -4.65 -0.59
N LEU A 69 3.41 -4.87 0.72
CA LEU A 69 3.77 -3.86 1.71
C LEU A 69 5.13 -4.23 2.30
N ALA A 70 6.12 -3.38 2.08
CA ALA A 70 7.47 -3.56 2.60
C ALA A 70 7.45 -3.72 4.13
N GLY A 71 8.21 -4.69 4.66
CA GLY A 71 8.28 -5.00 6.09
C GLY A 71 7.15 -5.91 6.63
N PHE A 72 6.20 -6.34 5.78
CA PHE A 72 5.20 -7.35 6.15
C PHE A 72 5.56 -8.71 5.57
N HIS A 73 6.15 -9.58 6.39
CA HIS A 73 6.48 -10.95 6.01
C HIS A 73 5.23 -11.85 6.00
N LEU A 74 4.99 -12.54 4.87
CA LEU A 74 3.90 -13.50 4.69
C LEU A 74 4.51 -14.88 4.41
N PRO A 75 4.57 -15.78 5.41
CA PRO A 75 5.19 -17.08 5.22
C PRO A 75 4.47 -17.87 4.14
N LYS A 76 5.23 -18.37 3.17
CA LYS A 76 4.71 -19.31 2.17
C LYS A 76 4.64 -20.68 2.84
N HIS A 77 3.48 -21.06 3.38
CA HIS A 77 3.29 -22.45 3.80
C HIS A 77 3.41 -23.35 2.56
N LYS A 78 4.52 -24.10 2.45
CA LYS A 78 4.59 -25.29 1.58
C LYS A 78 3.44 -26.22 2.00
N PRO A 79 2.60 -26.71 1.08
CA PRO A 79 1.58 -27.69 1.44
C PRO A 79 2.31 -28.94 1.93
N ALA A 80 2.09 -29.31 3.20
CA ALA A 80 2.62 -30.54 3.77
C ALA A 80 2.22 -31.72 2.87
N ALA A 81 3.18 -32.28 2.16
CA ALA A 81 3.02 -33.51 1.41
C ALA A 81 2.67 -34.60 2.42
N LYS A 82 1.41 -35.03 2.45
CA LYS A 82 0.98 -36.19 3.23
C LYS A 82 1.55 -37.45 2.56
N GLY A 83 2.72 -37.88 3.01
CA GLY A 83 3.21 -39.24 2.77
C GLY A 83 2.37 -40.26 3.56
N PRO A 84 2.11 -41.46 3.02
CA PRO A 84 1.30 -42.46 3.70
C PRO A 84 2.15 -43.24 4.71
N HIS A 85 1.89 -43.08 6.01
CA HIS A 85 2.41 -44.01 7.03
C HIS A 85 1.26 -44.79 7.66
N GLN A 86 1.32 -46.12 7.51
CA GLN A 86 0.42 -47.08 8.15
C GLN A 86 0.73 -47.19 9.66
N PRO A 87 -0.26 -47.55 10.52
CA PRO A 87 -0.10 -47.59 11.97
C PRO A 87 0.46 -48.95 12.46
N GLY A 88 1.35 -48.91 13.45
CA GLY A 88 1.83 -50.05 14.23
C GLY A 88 1.95 -49.67 15.72
N PRO A 89 1.86 -50.63 16.66
CA PRO A 89 1.17 -50.42 17.94
C PRO A 89 2.08 -50.24 19.15
N GLY A 90 1.56 -49.52 20.16
CA GLY A 90 1.88 -49.72 21.57
C GLY A 90 2.98 -48.83 22.15
N ASP A 91 2.59 -47.73 22.79
CA ASP A 91 2.93 -47.43 24.20
C ASP A 91 2.19 -46.17 24.69
N PRO A 92 1.98 -46.02 26.03
CA PRO A 92 0.79 -45.36 26.58
C PRO A 92 0.89 -43.83 26.60
N ALA A 93 -0.28 -43.20 26.48
CA ALA A 93 -0.48 -41.77 26.60
C ALA A 93 -0.01 -41.22 27.96
N PRO A 94 0.74 -40.10 28.00
CA PRO A 94 0.72 -39.22 29.14
C PRO A 94 -0.44 -38.22 29.01
N ALA A 95 -1.03 -37.95 30.16
CA ALA A 95 -2.26 -37.20 30.40
C ALA A 95 -2.29 -35.79 29.80
N GLU A 96 -3.49 -35.37 29.46
CA GLU A 96 -3.84 -33.97 29.18
C GLU A 96 -3.49 -33.11 30.41
N SER A 97 -2.55 -32.18 30.24
CA SER A 97 -2.36 -31.06 31.15
C SER A 97 -2.91 -29.78 30.52
N ASP A 98 -3.95 -29.26 31.17
CA ASP A 98 -4.59 -27.97 30.94
C ASP A 98 -3.64 -26.80 31.27
N GLU A 99 -2.63 -26.56 30.42
CA GLU A 99 -1.83 -25.33 30.46
C GLU A 99 -1.70 -24.67 29.08
N PHE A 100 -2.80 -24.63 28.33
CA PHE A 100 -2.96 -23.68 27.24
C PHE A 100 -3.43 -22.34 27.81
N GLY A 101 -2.52 -21.58 28.44
CA GLY A 101 -2.94 -20.33 29.08
C GLY A 101 -1.91 -19.56 29.91
N SER A 102 -0.66 -19.45 29.50
CA SER A 102 0.15 -18.32 29.99
C SER A 102 1.11 -17.76 28.93
N PHE A 103 0.76 -16.58 28.41
CA PHE A 103 1.70 -15.68 27.76
C PHE A 103 2.65 -15.15 28.84
N LEU A 104 3.79 -15.82 29.05
CA LEU A 104 4.91 -15.28 29.82
C LEU A 104 6.01 -14.82 28.86
N TYR A 105 5.91 -13.55 28.49
CA TYR A 105 6.97 -12.81 27.83
C TYR A 105 8.02 -12.43 28.87
N TRP A 106 9.10 -13.21 29.02
CA TRP A 106 10.33 -12.73 29.64
C TRP A 106 11.55 -13.37 28.96
N ARG A 107 12.35 -12.49 28.34
CA ARG A 107 13.64 -12.80 27.70
C ARG A 107 14.63 -13.31 28.77
N PRO A 108 15.60 -14.17 28.42
CA PRO A 108 16.82 -14.27 29.22
C PRO A 108 17.42 -12.86 29.39
N PRO A 109 18.04 -12.53 30.54
CA PRO A 109 18.66 -11.23 30.74
C PRO A 109 19.67 -10.98 29.62
N LEU A 110 19.63 -9.77 29.06
CA LEU A 110 20.57 -9.34 28.03
C LEU A 110 22.01 -9.46 28.57
N PRO A 111 22.96 -10.03 27.82
CA PRO A 111 24.36 -10.04 28.21
C PRO A 111 24.87 -8.60 28.41
N SER A 112 25.84 -8.43 29.31
CA SER A 112 26.37 -7.12 29.67
C SER A 112 27.14 -6.52 28.51
N ILE A 113 26.71 -5.35 28.05
CA ILE A 113 27.34 -4.56 26.97
C ILE A 113 28.82 -4.23 27.32
N GLU A 114 29.16 -4.24 28.62
CA GLU A 114 30.51 -3.96 29.11
C GLU A 114 31.52 -5.08 28.82
N GLU A 115 31.06 -6.31 28.56
CA GLU A 115 31.93 -7.44 28.20
C GLU A 115 32.25 -7.43 26.70
N GLU A 116 31.26 -7.18 25.84
CA GLU A 116 31.47 -7.04 24.38
C GLU A 116 32.35 -5.84 24.03
N LEU A 117 32.22 -4.72 24.76
CA LEU A 117 33.10 -3.55 24.57
C LEU A 117 34.55 -3.81 24.97
N ARG A 118 34.82 -4.76 25.89
CA ARG A 118 36.19 -5.12 26.29
C ARG A 118 36.86 -6.03 25.26
N GLU A 119 36.12 -6.92 24.61
CA GLU A 119 36.64 -7.75 23.51
C GLU A 119 36.99 -6.90 22.28
N LEU A 120 36.16 -5.92 21.93
CA LEU A 120 36.42 -5.05 20.79
C LEU A 120 37.64 -4.13 20.98
N LEU A 121 37.95 -3.75 22.22
CA LEU A 121 39.13 -2.94 22.55
C LEU A 121 40.44 -3.76 22.64
N ALA A 122 40.36 -5.08 22.75
CA ALA A 122 41.51 -5.97 22.82
C ALA A 122 42.07 -6.36 21.43
N ILE A 123 41.30 -6.14 20.36
CA ILE A 123 41.67 -6.51 18.98
C ILE A 123 42.45 -5.38 18.27
N SER A 124 42.49 -4.17 18.85
CA SER A 124 43.07 -2.97 18.22
C SER A 124 44.59 -2.76 18.35
N ASP A 125 45.34 -3.66 19.02
CA ASP A 125 46.80 -3.55 19.18
C ASP A 125 47.56 -4.80 18.68
N SER A 126 47.84 -4.86 17.36
CA SER A 126 49.03 -5.52 16.78
C SER A 126 49.09 -5.34 15.25
N PRO A 127 50.19 -4.85 14.65
CA PRO A 127 50.31 -4.65 13.20
C PRO A 127 51.09 -5.75 12.44
N GLU A 128 50.70 -5.94 11.16
CA GLU A 128 51.48 -6.40 9.97
C GLU A 128 51.85 -7.91 9.81
N PRO A 129 52.20 -8.42 8.59
CA PRO A 129 51.83 -8.06 7.21
C PRO A 129 51.48 -9.26 6.25
N LEU A 130 51.17 -8.90 5.00
CA LEU A 130 50.90 -9.70 3.77
C LEU A 130 52.03 -10.69 3.37
N GLU A 131 51.70 -11.73 2.57
CA GLU A 131 52.47 -12.21 1.40
C GLU A 131 51.67 -13.21 0.52
N GLU A 132 52.05 -13.25 -0.76
CA GLU A 132 51.39 -13.83 -1.93
C GLU A 132 51.62 -15.34 -2.15
N HIS A 133 50.94 -15.90 -3.17
CA HIS A 133 51.45 -16.78 -4.26
C HIS A 133 50.71 -18.12 -4.57
N ARG A 134 49.87 -18.06 -5.63
CA ARG A 134 49.72 -18.91 -6.86
C ARG A 134 49.78 -20.48 -6.85
N SER A 135 48.93 -21.00 -7.77
CA SER A 135 48.94 -22.28 -8.55
C SER A 135 48.27 -23.51 -7.90
N SER A 136 47.54 -24.42 -8.58
CA SER A 136 46.99 -24.59 -9.95
C SER A 136 46.11 -25.88 -9.98
N ALA A 137 45.04 -25.92 -10.81
CA ALA A 137 44.33 -27.04 -11.50
C ALA A 137 44.28 -28.46 -10.83
N ASP A 138 43.15 -29.16 -10.69
CA ASP A 138 42.33 -29.80 -11.75
C ASP A 138 41.15 -30.62 -11.12
N GLY A 139 40.03 -30.79 -11.84
CA GLY A 139 39.30 -32.09 -11.82
C GLY A 139 37.90 -32.21 -11.17
N ALA A 140 36.86 -31.97 -11.99
CA ALA A 140 35.64 -32.79 -12.16
C ALA A 140 34.48 -32.85 -11.11
N SER A 141 33.31 -32.40 -11.59
CA SER A 141 31.99 -33.07 -11.55
C SER A 141 31.24 -33.27 -10.23
N ALA A 142 30.17 -32.50 -10.03
CA ALA A 142 28.79 -32.99 -9.91
C ALA A 142 27.83 -31.78 -9.79
N GLY A 143 26.65 -31.88 -10.38
CA GLY A 143 25.60 -30.86 -10.22
C GLY A 143 25.09 -30.88 -8.79
N GLU A 144 25.37 -29.81 -8.07
CA GLU A 144 24.73 -29.50 -6.80
C GLU A 144 23.54 -28.61 -7.13
N GLU A 145 22.35 -29.16 -6.92
CA GLU A 145 21.13 -28.38 -6.78
C GLU A 145 21.41 -27.35 -5.69
N GLU A 146 21.35 -26.05 -6.01
CA GLU A 146 21.40 -25.02 -4.99
C GLU A 146 20.17 -25.22 -4.09
N GLU A 147 20.41 -25.90 -2.98
CA GLU A 147 19.63 -25.72 -1.77
C GLU A 147 19.76 -24.24 -1.44
N ASP A 148 18.79 -23.45 -1.91
CA ASP A 148 18.54 -22.11 -1.40
C ASP A 148 18.40 -22.26 0.13
N GLU A 149 19.50 -22.04 0.86
CA GLU A 149 19.48 -21.76 2.27
C GLU A 149 18.43 -20.66 2.44
N GLU A 150 17.26 -21.01 3.00
CA GLU A 150 16.15 -20.08 3.22
C GLU A 150 16.67 -19.01 4.19
N SER A 151 17.28 -17.96 3.63
CA SER A 151 17.84 -16.83 4.34
C SER A 151 16.72 -16.20 5.15
N ASP A 152 16.86 -16.26 6.48
CA ASP A 152 15.98 -15.64 7.47
C ASP A 152 15.86 -14.09 7.30
N ASP A 153 16.56 -13.53 6.31
CA ASP A 153 16.57 -12.11 5.95
C ASP A 153 15.48 -11.70 4.94
N GLU A 154 14.69 -12.64 4.42
CA GLU A 154 13.66 -12.35 3.41
C GLU A 154 12.45 -11.57 4.00
N GLY A 155 12.54 -10.23 3.93
CA GLY A 155 11.43 -9.32 4.25
C GLY A 155 11.72 -8.25 5.30
N TRP A 156 12.95 -8.19 5.84
CA TRP A 156 13.35 -7.12 6.75
C TRP A 156 13.57 -5.79 6.02
N ILE A 157 13.33 -4.66 6.70
CA ILE A 157 13.74 -3.34 6.21
C ILE A 157 15.04 -2.97 6.93
N THR A 158 16.15 -3.06 6.20
CA THR A 158 17.50 -2.81 6.67
C THR A 158 18.01 -1.47 6.15
N PRO A 159 19.07 -0.88 6.75
CA PRO A 159 19.67 0.35 6.23
C PRO A 159 20.13 0.25 4.77
N SER A 160 20.50 -0.94 4.32
CA SER A 160 20.91 -1.21 2.93
C SER A 160 19.72 -1.20 1.96
N ASN A 161 18.54 -1.68 2.36
CA ASN A 161 17.38 -1.76 1.47
C ASN A 161 16.36 -0.62 1.63
N LEU A 162 16.51 0.27 2.61
CA LEU A 162 15.57 1.37 2.88
C LEU A 162 15.25 2.21 1.63
N LYS A 163 16.28 2.60 0.87
CA LYS A 163 16.11 3.41 -0.35
C LYS A 163 15.34 2.66 -1.42
N GLN A 164 15.57 1.36 -1.56
CA GLN A 164 14.88 0.50 -2.51
C GLN A 164 13.42 0.27 -2.09
N ALA A 165 13.18 -0.03 -0.81
CA ALA A 165 11.83 -0.22 -0.26
C ALA A 165 10.95 1.04 -0.33
N GLN A 166 11.55 2.24 -0.30
CA GLN A 166 10.85 3.51 -0.52
C GLN A 166 10.43 3.73 -1.98
N GLN A 167 11.14 3.11 -2.92
CA GLN A 167 10.92 3.25 -4.36
C GLN A 167 10.00 2.15 -4.91
N ASP A 168 10.03 0.96 -4.30
CA ASP A 168 9.18 -0.19 -4.65
C ASP A 168 7.70 0.10 -4.35
N THR A 169 7.04 0.78 -5.28
CA THR A 169 5.61 1.13 -5.21
C THR A 169 4.73 0.08 -5.90
N GLY A 170 5.24 -1.15 -6.07
CA GLY A 170 4.54 -2.24 -6.76
C GLY A 170 4.79 -2.32 -8.26
N HIS A 171 5.94 -1.82 -8.72
CA HIS A 171 6.43 -1.90 -10.09
C HIS A 171 7.34 -3.12 -10.28
N CYS A 172 7.37 -3.69 -11.49
CA CYS A 172 8.46 -4.58 -11.90
C CYS A 172 9.37 -3.83 -12.87
N ASP A 173 10.54 -3.50 -12.35
CA ASP A 173 11.48 -2.58 -12.98
C ASP A 173 12.53 -3.33 -13.80
N THR A 174 12.89 -2.82 -14.97
CA THR A 174 13.97 -3.35 -15.80
C THR A 174 14.85 -2.22 -16.31
N ALA A 175 16.14 -2.46 -16.54
CA ALA A 175 17.03 -1.46 -17.12
C ALA A 175 16.49 -0.99 -18.49
N PRO A 176 16.42 0.32 -18.75
CA PRO A 176 15.92 0.86 -20.02
C PRO A 176 16.98 0.68 -21.11
N VAL A 177 16.93 -0.43 -21.84
CA VAL A 177 17.81 -0.64 -23.00
C VAL A 177 17.08 -0.19 -24.27
N GLY A 178 17.63 0.82 -24.96
CA GLY A 178 17.14 1.25 -26.28
C GLY A 178 15.88 2.14 -26.27
N ILE A 179 15.61 2.85 -25.18
CA ILE A 179 14.42 3.73 -25.05
C ILE A 179 14.84 5.18 -25.25
N GLN A 180 14.29 5.85 -26.27
CA GLN A 180 14.56 7.27 -26.52
C GLN A 180 13.57 8.21 -25.83
N VAL A 181 12.31 7.78 -25.67
CA VAL A 181 11.25 8.57 -25.04
C VAL A 181 10.67 7.80 -23.86
N GLY A 182 10.58 8.47 -22.71
CA GLY A 182 9.96 7.92 -21.51
C GLY A 182 9.40 9.03 -20.65
N CYS A 183 8.33 8.72 -19.92
CA CYS A 183 7.73 9.65 -18.95
C CYS A 183 8.04 9.20 -17.54
N VAL A 184 8.63 10.09 -16.73
CA VAL A 184 8.78 9.86 -15.29
C VAL A 184 7.55 10.41 -14.59
N THR A 185 6.77 9.54 -13.96
CA THR A 185 5.59 9.93 -13.17
C THR A 185 5.36 8.96 -12.02
N THR A 186 4.91 9.50 -10.89
CA THR A 186 4.50 8.72 -9.70
C THR A 186 2.98 8.50 -9.63
N ASP A 187 2.19 9.13 -10.51
CA ASP A 187 0.73 9.01 -10.49
C ASP A 187 0.26 7.76 -11.25
N PHE A 188 -0.44 6.86 -10.56
CA PHE A 188 -0.98 5.64 -11.12
C PHE A 188 -1.94 5.88 -12.31
N ALA A 189 -2.73 6.96 -12.29
CA ALA A 189 -3.65 7.24 -13.39
C ALA A 189 -2.90 7.55 -14.69
N MET A 190 -1.84 8.37 -14.61
CA MET A 190 -0.96 8.62 -15.75
C MET A 190 -0.26 7.35 -16.22
N GLN A 191 0.30 6.56 -15.30
CA GLN A 191 1.00 5.31 -15.64
C GLN A 191 0.08 4.32 -16.36
N ASN A 192 -1.16 4.17 -15.90
CA ASN A 192 -2.15 3.29 -16.52
C ASN A 192 -2.45 3.72 -17.97
N VAL A 193 -2.65 5.02 -18.20
CA VAL A 193 -2.93 5.56 -19.54
C VAL A 193 -1.71 5.39 -20.45
N LEU A 194 -0.50 5.74 -19.98
CA LEU A 194 0.73 5.60 -20.75
C LEU A 194 0.98 4.16 -21.18
N LEU A 195 0.88 3.19 -20.27
CA LEU A 195 1.05 1.77 -20.58
C LEU A 195 0.00 1.28 -21.59
N GLN A 196 -1.27 1.69 -21.45
CA GLN A 196 -2.31 1.34 -22.41
C GLN A 196 -2.09 1.98 -23.79
N MET A 197 -1.55 3.19 -23.85
CA MET A 197 -1.16 3.85 -25.10
C MET A 197 0.10 3.24 -25.74
N GLY A 198 0.83 2.39 -25.01
CA GLY A 198 2.09 1.78 -25.47
C GLY A 198 3.32 2.65 -25.26
N LEU A 199 3.23 3.63 -24.36
CA LEU A 199 4.33 4.53 -24.02
C LEU A 199 5.16 3.97 -22.86
N HIS A 200 6.45 4.23 -22.90
CA HIS A 200 7.38 3.84 -21.85
C HIS A 200 7.26 4.76 -20.64
N VAL A 201 7.07 4.15 -19.46
CA VAL A 201 7.02 4.83 -18.17
C VAL A 201 8.27 4.49 -17.38
N LEU A 202 8.95 5.51 -16.90
CA LEU A 202 10.14 5.35 -16.07
C LEU A 202 9.79 5.63 -14.60
N ALA A 203 10.30 4.81 -13.71
CA ALA A 203 10.26 5.06 -12.27
C ALA A 203 11.29 6.14 -11.88
N VAL A 204 11.23 6.62 -10.63
CA VAL A 204 12.11 7.70 -10.13
C VAL A 204 13.59 7.28 -10.12
N ASN A 205 13.85 5.98 -10.03
CA ASN A 205 15.17 5.35 -10.15
C ASN A 205 15.68 5.25 -11.60
N GLY A 206 14.90 5.68 -12.60
CA GLY A 206 15.22 5.59 -14.02
C GLY A 206 14.98 4.22 -14.65
N MET A 207 14.36 3.28 -13.92
CA MET A 207 14.05 1.96 -14.45
C MET A 207 12.73 1.97 -15.23
N LEU A 208 12.62 1.10 -16.24
CA LEU A 208 11.41 0.92 -17.03
C LEU A 208 10.38 0.09 -16.27
N ILE A 209 9.19 0.65 -16.12
CA ILE A 209 8.03 -0.03 -15.56
C ILE A 209 7.40 -0.92 -16.64
N ARG A 210 7.44 -2.24 -16.46
CA ARG A 210 6.76 -3.19 -17.38
C ARG A 210 5.35 -3.56 -16.95
N ARG A 211 5.10 -3.62 -15.64
CA ARG A 211 3.77 -3.87 -15.09
C ARG A 211 3.55 -2.95 -13.91
N ALA A 212 2.37 -2.33 -13.90
CA ALA A 212 1.92 -1.52 -12.78
C ALA A 212 0.79 -2.25 -12.07
N ARG A 213 0.98 -2.57 -10.78
CA ARG A 213 -0.10 -3.09 -9.94
C ARG A 213 -0.60 -1.98 -9.02
N SER A 214 -1.83 -1.55 -9.26
CA SER A 214 -2.50 -0.51 -8.50
C SER A 214 -3.82 -1.00 -7.91
N TYR A 215 -4.52 -0.12 -7.22
CA TYR A 215 -5.86 -0.40 -6.71
C TYR A 215 -6.82 0.65 -7.27
N ILE A 216 -8.04 0.22 -7.58
CA ILE A 216 -9.14 1.10 -7.94
C ILE A 216 -10.35 0.83 -7.04
N LEU A 217 -11.28 1.77 -6.98
CA LEU A 217 -12.56 1.60 -6.33
C LEU A 217 -13.63 1.25 -7.35
N ARG A 218 -14.35 0.14 -7.13
CA ARG A 218 -15.49 -0.28 -7.95
C ARG A 218 -16.76 -0.27 -7.13
N CYS A 219 -17.81 0.37 -7.65
CA CYS A 219 -19.14 0.30 -7.04
C CYS A 219 -19.73 -1.11 -7.23
N HIS A 220 -20.19 -1.74 -6.15
CA HIS A 220 -20.86 -3.04 -6.27
C HIS A 220 -22.35 -2.93 -6.68
N GLY A 221 -22.91 -1.71 -6.71
CA GLY A 221 -24.30 -1.46 -7.13
C GLY A 221 -24.44 -1.12 -8.61
N CYS A 222 -23.74 -0.07 -9.08
CA CYS A 222 -23.80 0.39 -10.47
C CYS A 222 -22.60 -0.05 -11.33
N PHE A 223 -21.64 -0.80 -10.75
CA PHE A 223 -20.47 -1.36 -11.42
C PHE A 223 -19.46 -0.37 -12.03
N ARG A 224 -19.71 0.94 -11.94
CA ARG A 224 -18.76 1.98 -12.33
C ARG A 224 -17.52 1.96 -11.43
N THR A 225 -16.36 2.12 -12.04
CA THR A 225 -15.05 2.21 -11.41
C THR A 225 -14.60 3.67 -11.27
N THR A 226 -13.72 3.93 -10.31
CA THR A 226 -12.99 5.18 -10.12
C THR A 226 -11.59 4.87 -9.62
N SER A 227 -10.59 5.55 -10.18
CA SER A 227 -9.18 5.49 -9.80
C SER A 227 -8.87 6.30 -8.54
N ASP A 228 -9.67 7.34 -8.24
CA ASP A 228 -9.52 8.16 -7.03
C ASP A 228 -9.81 7.34 -5.75
N MET A 229 -8.74 7.01 -5.02
CA MET A 229 -8.77 6.23 -3.79
C MET A 229 -9.28 6.99 -2.56
N THR A 230 -9.48 8.31 -2.67
CA THR A 230 -10.00 9.15 -1.58
C THR A 230 -11.53 9.12 -1.50
N LYS A 231 -12.19 8.68 -2.56
CA LYS A 231 -13.66 8.65 -2.66
C LYS A 231 -14.28 7.61 -1.73
N VAL A 232 -15.34 8.02 -1.05
CA VAL A 232 -16.15 7.15 -0.19
C VAL A 232 -17.51 6.84 -0.83
N PHE A 233 -18.07 7.82 -1.54
CA PHE A 233 -19.32 7.71 -2.29
C PHE A 233 -19.04 7.49 -3.77
N CYS A 234 -19.87 6.69 -4.43
CA CYS A 234 -19.75 6.47 -5.86
C CYS A 234 -20.13 7.74 -6.63
N PRO A 235 -19.29 8.25 -7.54
CA PRO A 235 -19.58 9.47 -8.29
C PRO A 235 -20.76 9.33 -9.25
N HIS A 236 -21.15 8.11 -9.61
CA HIS A 236 -22.26 7.86 -10.54
C HIS A 236 -23.61 7.71 -9.84
N CYS A 237 -23.69 6.94 -8.75
CA CYS A 237 -24.97 6.66 -8.07
C CYS A 237 -25.11 7.30 -6.69
N GLY A 238 -24.10 8.05 -6.21
CA GLY A 238 -24.09 8.73 -4.92
C GLY A 238 -23.99 7.81 -3.69
N ASN A 239 -24.17 6.50 -3.84
CA ASN A 239 -24.17 5.57 -2.72
C ASN A 239 -22.77 5.27 -2.19
N LYS A 240 -22.66 5.00 -0.89
CA LYS A 240 -21.43 4.55 -0.21
C LYS A 240 -21.15 3.06 -0.45
N THR A 241 -20.92 2.70 -1.71
CA THR A 241 -20.88 1.31 -2.20
C THR A 241 -19.56 0.95 -2.89
N LEU A 242 -18.55 1.81 -2.79
CA LEU A 242 -17.23 1.57 -3.36
C LEU A 242 -16.49 0.44 -2.62
N LYS A 243 -15.83 -0.43 -3.40
CA LYS A 243 -14.99 -1.53 -2.91
C LYS A 243 -13.65 -1.52 -3.64
N LYS A 244 -12.57 -1.69 -2.88
CA LYS A 244 -11.20 -1.74 -3.40
C LYS A 244 -10.99 -3.04 -4.20
N VAL A 245 -10.47 -2.90 -5.42
CA VAL A 245 -10.13 -4.00 -6.33
C VAL A 245 -8.70 -3.78 -6.81
N ALA A 246 -7.87 -4.83 -6.78
CA ALA A 246 -6.51 -4.74 -7.32
C ALA A 246 -6.54 -4.86 -8.85
N VAL A 247 -5.73 -4.05 -9.52
CA VAL A 247 -5.63 -3.98 -10.97
C VAL A 247 -4.17 -4.10 -11.37
N SER A 248 -3.88 -4.85 -12.42
CA SER A 248 -2.56 -4.96 -13.01
C SER A 248 -2.64 -4.57 -14.47
N VAL A 249 -1.83 -3.59 -14.88
CA VAL A 249 -1.66 -3.19 -16.28
C VAL A 249 -0.32 -3.73 -16.74
N SER A 250 -0.33 -4.51 -17.82
CA SER A 250 0.88 -4.99 -18.47
C SER A 250 1.36 -4.02 -19.56
N ASP A 251 2.60 -4.18 -20.00
CA ASP A 251 3.21 -3.55 -21.17
C ASP A 251 2.38 -3.73 -22.46
N ASP A 252 1.72 -4.88 -22.61
CA ASP A 252 0.75 -5.16 -23.67
C ASP A 252 -0.48 -4.24 -23.66
N GLY A 253 -0.66 -3.43 -22.61
CA GLY A 253 -1.85 -2.61 -22.38
C GLY A 253 -3.07 -3.42 -21.92
N SER A 254 -2.90 -4.70 -21.58
CA SER A 254 -3.99 -5.53 -21.05
C SER A 254 -4.29 -5.20 -19.58
N LEU A 255 -5.57 -5.02 -19.28
CA LEU A 255 -6.06 -4.72 -17.93
C LEU A 255 -6.47 -6.01 -17.22
N HIS A 256 -5.85 -6.33 -16.09
CA HIS A 256 -6.18 -7.50 -15.28
C HIS A 256 -6.77 -7.07 -13.94
N MET A 257 -8.04 -7.38 -13.70
CA MET A 257 -8.73 -7.06 -12.44
C MET A 257 -8.81 -8.28 -11.53
N HIS A 258 -8.35 -8.14 -10.28
CA HIS A 258 -8.34 -9.22 -9.29
C HIS A 258 -9.46 -9.02 -8.27
N PHE A 259 -10.56 -9.75 -8.43
CA PHE A 259 -11.71 -9.69 -7.52
C PHE A 259 -11.51 -10.57 -6.29
N SER A 260 -11.99 -10.10 -5.14
CA SER A 260 -12.04 -10.92 -3.92
C SER A 260 -13.36 -11.69 -3.83
N ARG A 261 -13.28 -13.03 -3.68
CA ARG A 261 -14.42 -13.91 -3.36
C ARG A 261 -14.71 -14.01 -1.86
N ASN A 262 -13.95 -13.29 -1.03
CA ASN A 262 -14.12 -13.33 0.41
C ASN A 262 -15.51 -12.77 0.81
N PRO A 263 -16.37 -13.57 1.46
CA PRO A 263 -17.74 -13.17 1.79
C PRO A 263 -17.82 -12.00 2.78
N LYS A 264 -16.72 -11.71 3.51
CA LYS A 264 -16.66 -10.56 4.43
C LYS A 264 -16.66 -9.20 3.70
N VAL A 265 -16.28 -9.17 2.41
CA VAL A 265 -16.18 -7.92 1.62
C VAL A 265 -17.57 -7.35 1.32
N LEU A 266 -18.53 -8.21 0.99
CA LEU A 266 -19.92 -7.87 0.67
C LEU A 266 -20.86 -8.42 1.75
N ASN A 267 -20.71 -7.91 2.97
CA ASN A 267 -21.56 -8.27 4.09
C ASN A 267 -22.55 -7.14 4.42
N PRO A 268 -23.88 -7.39 4.44
CA PRO A 268 -24.88 -6.36 4.75
C PRO A 268 -25.00 -6.04 6.26
N ARG A 269 -24.29 -6.76 7.13
CA ARG A 269 -24.36 -6.55 8.59
C ARG A 269 -23.91 -5.14 8.97
N GLY A 270 -24.71 -4.49 9.82
CA GLY A 270 -24.43 -3.16 10.37
C GLY A 270 -24.72 -1.99 9.43
N LEU A 271 -25.30 -2.24 8.25
CA LEU A 271 -25.69 -1.17 7.33
C LEU A 271 -27.07 -0.58 7.65
N ARG A 272 -27.98 -1.36 8.23
CA ARG A 272 -29.34 -0.91 8.63
C ARG A 272 -29.39 -0.65 10.13
N TYR A 273 -29.64 0.61 10.50
CA TYR A 273 -29.80 1.07 11.88
C TYR A 273 -30.65 2.36 11.88
N PRO A 274 -31.33 2.70 12.99
CA PRO A 274 -32.13 3.92 13.07
C PRO A 274 -31.23 5.16 13.02
N LEU A 275 -31.61 6.13 12.20
CA LEU A 275 -30.92 7.42 12.11
C LEU A 275 -31.58 8.45 13.04
N PRO A 276 -30.80 9.37 13.64
CA PRO A 276 -31.36 10.48 14.40
C PRO A 276 -32.16 11.40 13.48
N ALA A 277 -33.12 12.13 14.06
CA ALA A 277 -33.84 13.18 13.33
C ALA A 277 -32.85 14.26 12.83
N PRO A 278 -33.05 14.81 11.63
CA PRO A 278 -32.16 15.83 11.07
C PRO A 278 -32.18 17.09 11.94
N GLN A 279 -31.00 17.55 12.35
CA GLN A 279 -30.85 18.76 13.17
C GLN A 279 -30.12 19.86 12.40
N GLY A 280 -30.55 21.11 12.61
CA GLY A 280 -29.91 22.31 12.09
C GLY A 280 -29.13 23.07 13.16
N GLY A 281 -28.46 24.15 12.75
CA GLY A 281 -27.75 25.06 13.65
C GLY A 281 -26.22 24.92 13.62
N LYS A 282 -25.53 25.77 14.38
CA LYS A 282 -24.06 25.92 14.34
C LYS A 282 -23.31 24.68 14.82
N HIS A 283 -23.94 23.87 15.68
CA HIS A 283 -23.32 22.72 16.36
C HIS A 283 -23.99 21.39 16.01
N ALA A 284 -24.84 21.35 14.99
CA ALA A 284 -25.46 20.11 14.53
C ALA A 284 -24.40 19.12 14.01
N ASN A 285 -24.55 17.85 14.36
CA ASN A 285 -23.65 16.78 13.94
C ASN A 285 -24.46 15.61 13.37
N ASN A 286 -24.92 15.78 12.12
CA ASN A 286 -25.67 14.78 11.40
C ASN A 286 -24.73 13.70 10.81
N PRO A 287 -25.18 12.45 10.64
CA PRO A 287 -24.40 11.42 9.95
C PRO A 287 -24.09 11.82 8.50
N HIS A 288 -22.94 11.39 7.99
CA HIS A 288 -22.49 11.68 6.62
C HIS A 288 -23.06 10.64 5.63
N LEU A 289 -24.05 11.05 4.84
CA LEU A 289 -24.87 10.19 3.98
C LEU A 289 -24.64 10.42 2.48
N VAL A 290 -24.24 11.62 2.07
CA VAL A 290 -23.98 12.01 0.67
C VAL A 290 -22.71 12.83 0.57
N GLU A 291 -22.07 12.84 -0.60
CA GLU A 291 -20.77 13.49 -0.82
C GLU A 291 -20.81 15.01 -0.62
N ASP A 292 -21.85 15.67 -1.12
CA ASP A 292 -22.06 17.12 -1.09
C ASP A 292 -22.79 17.59 0.18
N GLN A 293 -22.77 16.76 1.24
CA GLN A 293 -23.44 17.09 2.49
C GLN A 293 -22.77 18.28 3.18
N ARG A 294 -23.57 19.32 3.45
CA ARG A 294 -23.10 20.52 4.15
C ARG A 294 -22.96 20.24 5.65
N PHE A 295 -21.77 20.51 6.19
CA PHE A 295 -21.50 20.45 7.61
C PHE A 295 -21.21 21.85 8.18
N PRO A 296 -21.71 22.17 9.39
CA PRO A 296 -21.30 23.38 10.08
C PRO A 296 -19.79 23.44 10.30
N GLN A 297 -19.22 24.64 10.29
CA GLN A 297 -17.78 24.84 10.43
C GLN A 297 -17.32 24.61 11.89
N GLN A 298 -17.03 23.36 12.22
CA GLN A 298 -16.53 22.95 13.53
C GLN A 298 -15.03 22.66 13.48
N ARG A 299 -14.23 23.73 13.48
CA ARG A 299 -12.76 23.67 13.33
C ARG A 299 -12.05 23.65 14.68
N LEU A 300 -10.95 22.90 14.74
CA LEU A 300 -10.00 22.93 15.86
C LEU A 300 -9.20 24.23 15.85
N SER A 301 -8.80 24.68 17.04
CA SER A 301 -7.88 25.81 17.25
C SER A 301 -6.49 25.50 16.68
N ARG A 302 -5.63 26.52 16.55
CA ARG A 302 -4.24 26.32 16.11
C ARG A 302 -3.47 25.42 17.08
N LYS A 303 -3.63 25.66 18.39
CA LYS A 303 -2.99 24.88 19.46
C LYS A 303 -3.40 23.40 19.39
N ALA A 304 -4.68 23.11 19.20
CA ALA A 304 -5.19 21.74 19.09
C ALA A 304 -4.71 20.95 17.85
N ARG A 305 -4.18 21.64 16.82
CA ARG A 305 -3.65 21.01 15.59
C ARG A 305 -2.15 20.78 15.65
N GLN A 306 -1.46 21.40 16.60
CA GLN A 306 -0.01 21.24 16.76
C GLN A 306 0.28 19.80 17.19
N LYS A 307 1.31 19.22 16.58
CA LYS A 307 1.89 17.94 16.96
C LYS A 307 3.34 18.18 17.33
N THR A 308 3.87 17.35 18.22
CA THR A 308 5.29 17.35 18.54
C THR A 308 6.07 16.80 17.34
N ASN A 309 7.01 17.59 16.81
CA ASN A 309 8.02 17.11 15.89
C ASN A 309 9.36 17.07 16.62
N VAL A 310 9.88 15.87 16.90
CA VAL A 310 11.13 15.67 17.66
C VAL A 310 12.36 16.09 16.85
N PHE A 311 12.27 16.04 15.51
CA PHE A 311 13.36 16.40 14.59
C PHE A 311 13.27 17.86 14.12
N ASP A 312 12.43 18.67 14.76
CA ASP A 312 12.37 20.10 14.49
C ASP A 312 13.60 20.80 15.10
N PRO A 313 14.26 21.74 14.41
CA PRO A 313 15.41 22.46 14.96
C PRO A 313 15.07 23.19 16.28
N ASP A 314 13.82 23.64 16.45
CA ASP A 314 13.39 24.36 17.65
C ASP A 314 13.01 23.42 18.81
N TYR A 315 13.02 22.10 18.61
CA TYR A 315 12.62 21.12 19.62
C TYR A 315 13.47 21.20 20.90
N LEU A 316 14.78 21.42 20.76
CA LEU A 316 15.72 21.53 21.89
C LEU A 316 15.49 22.79 22.74
N ALA A 317 14.93 23.84 22.14
CA ALA A 317 14.61 25.09 22.83
C ALA A 317 13.27 25.01 23.58
N GLY A 318 12.48 23.96 23.36
CA GLY A 318 11.18 23.77 24.00
C GLY A 318 11.30 23.51 25.50
N ALA A 319 10.46 24.19 26.30
CA ALA A 319 10.38 23.94 27.75
C ALA A 319 9.80 22.55 28.10
N SER A 320 9.09 21.93 27.16
CA SER A 320 8.46 20.61 27.31
C SER A 320 8.77 19.76 26.06
N PRO A 321 9.07 18.46 26.23
CA PRO A 321 9.21 17.52 25.11
C PRO A 321 7.91 17.31 24.31
N PHE A 322 6.76 17.74 24.83
CA PHE A 322 5.46 17.50 24.22
C PHE A 322 4.71 18.81 23.93
N ALA A 323 4.03 18.85 22.79
CA ALA A 323 3.10 19.91 22.44
C ALA A 323 1.96 19.99 23.46
N GLU A 324 1.62 21.22 23.86
CA GLU A 324 0.57 21.46 24.84
C GLU A 324 -0.83 21.20 24.27
N ASN A 325 -1.69 20.57 25.06
CA ASN A 325 -3.08 20.35 24.69
C ASN A 325 -3.90 21.64 24.80
N ASP A 326 -4.90 21.78 23.93
CA ASP A 326 -5.90 22.83 24.02
C ASP A 326 -7.08 22.38 24.89
N VAL A 327 -7.23 22.99 26.07
CA VAL A 327 -8.32 22.74 27.02
C VAL A 327 -9.24 23.96 27.21
N HIS A 328 -8.82 25.14 26.75
CA HIS A 328 -9.50 26.40 27.05
C HIS A 328 -10.37 26.91 25.90
N SER A 329 -10.10 26.49 24.67
CA SER A 329 -10.86 26.99 23.54
C SER A 329 -12.31 26.50 23.55
N ARG A 330 -13.19 27.27 22.89
CA ARG A 330 -14.58 26.84 22.65
C ARG A 330 -14.65 25.49 21.91
N ALA A 331 -13.68 25.21 21.03
CA ALA A 331 -13.60 23.93 20.32
C ALA A 331 -13.32 22.76 21.27
N ALA A 332 -12.49 22.97 22.30
CA ALA A 332 -12.22 21.98 23.34
C ALA A 332 -13.47 21.68 24.18
N HIS A 333 -14.22 22.72 24.57
CA HIS A 333 -15.49 22.55 25.29
C HIS A 333 -16.57 21.86 24.46
N LEU A 334 -16.60 22.07 23.14
CA LEU A 334 -17.49 21.35 22.22
C LEU A 334 -17.02 19.91 21.92
N HIS A 335 -15.87 19.50 22.46
CA HIS A 335 -15.23 18.21 22.24
C HIS A 335 -15.03 17.89 20.75
N LEU A 336 -14.61 18.90 19.98
CA LEU A 336 -14.24 18.72 18.59
C LEU A 336 -13.00 17.83 18.49
N ARG A 337 -12.98 16.94 17.49
CA ARG A 337 -11.89 16.00 17.25
C ARG A 337 -11.45 16.12 15.80
N ASP A 338 -10.18 15.80 15.57
CA ASP A 338 -9.65 15.69 14.22
C ASP A 338 -10.41 14.61 13.45
N ALA A 339 -10.71 14.87 12.17
CA ALA A 339 -11.38 13.94 11.28
C ALA A 339 -10.58 12.64 11.09
N ALA A 340 -9.26 12.68 11.23
CA ALA A 340 -8.40 11.49 11.18
C ALA A 340 -8.64 10.53 12.37
N LEU A 341 -9.07 11.04 13.53
CA LEU A 341 -9.29 10.22 14.73
C LEU A 341 -10.57 9.38 14.61
N GLY A 342 -10.61 8.26 15.35
CA GLY A 342 -11.83 7.45 15.46
C GLY A 342 -12.21 6.68 14.19
N ALA A 343 -11.32 6.57 13.19
CA ALA A 343 -11.56 5.78 11.98
C ALA A 343 -11.96 4.33 12.30
N GLY A 344 -11.24 3.65 13.21
CA GLY A 344 -11.59 2.29 13.65
C GLY A 344 -12.96 2.21 14.33
N ARG A 345 -13.31 3.19 15.16
CA ARG A 345 -14.61 3.24 15.83
C ARG A 345 -15.77 3.40 14.84
N ARG A 346 -15.59 4.22 13.80
CA ARG A 346 -16.58 4.42 12.72
C ARG A 346 -16.77 3.18 11.83
N ARG A 347 -15.84 2.21 11.86
CA ARG A 347 -15.97 0.92 11.16
C ARG A 347 -16.74 -0.12 11.97
N LEU A 348 -17.01 0.13 13.25
CA LEU A 348 -17.79 -0.78 14.08
C LEU A 348 -19.27 -0.73 13.69
N ASN A 349 -19.93 -1.89 13.77
CA ASN A 349 -21.36 -1.99 13.60
C ASN A 349 -22.09 -1.18 14.69
N PRO A 350 -22.95 -0.20 14.33
CA PRO A 350 -23.73 0.59 15.28
C PRO A 350 -24.66 -0.23 16.16
N ASN A 351 -25.12 -1.39 15.68
CA ASN A 351 -26.02 -2.29 16.41
C ASN A 351 -25.28 -3.16 17.45
N ALA A 352 -23.95 -3.09 17.53
CA ALA A 352 -23.17 -3.90 18.47
C ALA A 352 -23.16 -3.29 19.88
N VAL A 353 -23.28 -4.14 20.90
CA VAL A 353 -23.25 -3.74 22.31
C VAL A 353 -21.91 -3.09 22.66
N THR A 354 -21.97 -2.05 23.49
CA THR A 354 -20.80 -1.30 23.96
C THR A 354 -20.62 -1.46 25.46
N LYS A 355 -19.41 -1.21 25.96
CA LYS A 355 -19.15 -1.21 27.41
C LYS A 355 -20.07 -0.21 28.12
N LYS A 356 -20.58 -0.59 29.31
CA LYS A 356 -21.62 0.14 30.07
C LYS A 356 -21.37 1.64 30.24
N PHE A 357 -20.13 2.05 30.49
CA PHE A 357 -19.76 3.44 30.76
C PHE A 357 -19.16 4.18 29.54
N VAL A 358 -19.17 3.56 28.36
CA VAL A 358 -18.59 4.14 27.14
C VAL A 358 -19.70 4.65 26.22
N ARG A 359 -19.86 5.98 26.15
CA ARG A 359 -20.78 6.60 25.18
C ARG A 359 -20.17 6.61 23.79
N ARG A 360 -20.73 5.82 22.87
CA ARG A 360 -20.41 5.90 21.44
C ARG A 360 -21.09 7.11 20.79
N ARG A 361 -20.29 7.89 20.06
CA ARG A 361 -20.71 8.92 19.11
C ARG A 361 -20.41 8.39 17.73
#